data_AF-A0A2A7MT65-F1
#
_entry.id   AF-A0A2A7MT65-F1
#
_cell.length_a   1.000
_cell.length_b   1.000
_cell.length_c   1.000
_cell.angle_alpha   90.00
_cell.angle_beta   90.00
_cell.angle_gamma   90.00
#
_symmetry.space_group_name_H-M   'P 1'
#
loop_
_entity.id
_entity.type
_entity.pdbx_description
1 polymer ?
#
loop_
_entity_poly.entity_id
_entity_poly.type
_entity_poly.pdbx_seq_one_letter_code
_entity_poly.pdbx_strand_id
1 'polypeptide(L)'
;MSVSEDLDLPDVIEPGEISFTFDYAPEGEEPTLFDFRATWDEGSTITWWQDISESQNGLSPASSSPVQGWASWRNGTDLLIAYTWPDAEVDGFVHVPGGAPTNDKDDPEAALSEPQTWVELARTILAGVNGELSGAEHQTYK
;
A
#
# COMPACT_ATOMS: atom_id res chain seq x y z
N MET A 1 14.84 13.28 -14.90
CA MET A 1 13.50 13.14 -15.50
C MET A 1 12.77 12.19 -14.60
N SER A 2 11.83 12.70 -13.80
CA SER A 2 11.01 11.85 -12.92
C SER A 2 9.91 11.29 -13.80
N VAL A 3 9.93 9.99 -14.02
CA VAL A 3 8.84 9.28 -14.69
C VAL A 3 7.91 8.83 -13.57
N SER A 4 7.01 9.72 -13.15
CA SER A 4 5.88 9.35 -12.31
C SER A 4 4.86 8.70 -13.23
N GLU A 5 5.00 7.39 -13.41
CA GLU A 5 4.08 6.57 -14.17
C GLU A 5 3.24 5.79 -13.15
N ASP A 6 2.26 6.47 -12.55
CA ASP A 6 1.10 5.86 -11.88
C ASP A 6 0.26 5.17 -12.98
N LEU A 7 0.81 4.11 -13.58
CA LEU A 7 0.21 3.46 -14.74
C LEU A 7 -1.00 2.64 -14.28
N ASP A 8 -2.11 2.83 -14.99
CA ASP A 8 -3.32 2.00 -15.03
C ASP A 8 -4.44 2.24 -14.00
N LEU A 9 -4.43 3.35 -13.24
CA LEU A 9 -5.64 3.75 -12.49
C LEU A 9 -6.63 4.55 -13.38
N PRO A 10 -7.97 4.29 -13.27
CA PRO A 10 -8.98 5.13 -13.89
C PRO A 10 -9.06 6.50 -13.20
N ASP A 11 -9.64 7.52 -13.85
CA ASP A 11 -9.79 8.86 -13.28
C ASP A 11 -10.63 8.90 -11.98
N VAL A 12 -11.51 7.91 -11.81
CA VAL A 12 -12.39 7.73 -10.66
C VAL A 12 -12.34 6.26 -10.24
N ILE A 13 -12.06 6.03 -8.97
CA ILE A 13 -12.03 4.68 -8.38
C ILE A 13 -13.43 4.28 -7.95
N GLU A 14 -13.90 3.16 -8.49
CA GLU A 14 -15.16 2.54 -8.09
C GLU A 14 -14.87 1.35 -7.15
N PRO A 15 -15.84 0.96 -6.30
CA PRO A 15 -15.75 -0.26 -5.51
C PRO A 15 -15.53 -1.50 -6.38
N GLY A 16 -14.66 -2.39 -5.94
CA GLY A 16 -14.28 -3.61 -6.63
C GLY A 16 -12.78 -3.88 -6.56
N GLU A 17 -12.25 -4.43 -7.66
CA GLU A 17 -10.82 -4.70 -7.82
C GLU A 17 -10.10 -3.44 -8.27
N ILE A 18 -9.03 -3.10 -7.55
CA ILE A 18 -8.13 -1.98 -7.83
C ILE A 18 -6.76 -2.58 -8.08
N SER A 19 -6.11 -2.21 -9.17
CA SER A 19 -4.79 -2.72 -9.52
C SER A 19 -4.01 -1.66 -10.26
N PHE A 20 -2.76 -1.46 -9.85
CA PHE A 20 -1.86 -0.49 -10.47
C PHE A 20 -0.41 -0.79 -10.10
N THR A 21 0.52 -0.18 -10.83
CA THR A 21 1.94 -0.18 -10.52
C THR A 21 2.34 1.19 -10.00
N PHE A 22 3.19 1.24 -8.98
CA PHE A 22 3.70 2.48 -8.41
C PHE A 22 5.20 2.38 -8.13
N ASP A 23 5.88 3.52 -8.16
CA ASP A 23 7.28 3.60 -7.73
C ASP A 23 7.37 3.80 -6.21
N TYR A 24 8.36 3.14 -5.63
CA TYR A 24 8.73 3.26 -4.22
C TYR A 24 10.24 3.41 -4.09
N ALA A 25 10.67 4.45 -3.39
CA ALA A 25 12.08 4.74 -3.14
C ALA A 25 12.26 5.05 -1.65
N PRO A 26 12.74 4.09 -0.84
CA PRO A 26 13.22 4.37 0.51
C PRO A 26 14.28 5.47 0.48
N GLU A 27 14.47 6.18 1.59
CA GLU A 27 15.41 7.30 1.65
C GLU A 27 16.84 6.86 1.27
N GLY A 28 17.35 7.40 0.16
CA GLY A 28 18.71 7.11 -0.32
C GLY A 28 18.81 5.92 -1.28
N GLU A 29 17.69 5.30 -1.65
CA GLU A 29 17.64 4.17 -2.60
C GLU A 29 17.12 4.59 -3.98
N GLU A 30 17.42 3.79 -5.00
CA GLU A 30 16.84 3.98 -6.33
C GLU A 30 15.37 3.53 -6.33
N PRO A 31 14.47 4.23 -7.06
CA PRO A 31 13.08 3.82 -7.16
C PRO A 31 12.93 2.40 -7.72
N THR A 32 12.11 1.59 -7.04
CA THR A 32 11.69 0.26 -7.45
C THR A 32 10.20 0.27 -7.75
N LEU A 33 9.78 -0.38 -8.84
CA LEU A 33 8.38 -0.54 -9.19
C LEU A 33 7.74 -1.70 -8.41
N PHE A 34 6.55 -1.45 -7.86
CA PHE A 34 5.74 -2.44 -7.16
C PHE A 34 4.35 -2.53 -7.80
N ASP A 35 3.86 -3.75 -7.94
CA ASP A 35 2.47 -3.99 -8.29
C ASP A 35 1.64 -4.02 -7.01
N PHE A 36 0.53 -3.29 -7.00
CA PHE A 36 -0.45 -3.31 -5.91
C PHE A 36 -1.79 -3.81 -6.42
N ARG A 37 -2.42 -4.69 -5.66
CA ARG A 37 -3.79 -5.17 -5.93
C ARG A 37 -4.60 -5.09 -4.65
N ALA A 38 -5.81 -4.54 -4.73
CA ALA A 38 -6.73 -4.47 -3.61
C ALA A 38 -8.16 -4.82 -4.03
N THR A 39 -8.93 -5.30 -3.07
CA THR A 39 -10.38 -5.43 -3.18
C THR A 39 -11.02 -4.51 -2.14
N TRP A 40 -11.96 -3.68 -2.61
CA TRP A 40 -12.64 -2.68 -1.79
C TRP A 40 -14.14 -2.68 -2.09
N ASP A 41 -14.96 -3.02 -1.08
CA ASP A 41 -16.42 -3.17 -1.21
C ASP A 41 -17.19 -1.99 -0.57
N GLU A 42 -16.68 -0.76 -0.74
CA GLU A 42 -17.13 0.44 -0.02
C GLU A 42 -16.83 0.38 1.50
N GLY A 43 -16.58 1.53 2.10
CA GLY A 43 -16.25 1.65 3.53
C GLY A 43 -14.75 1.68 3.84
N SER A 44 -14.39 1.30 5.07
CA SER A 44 -13.07 1.62 5.65
C SER A 44 -12.14 0.41 5.82
N THR A 45 -12.21 -0.56 4.92
CA THR A 45 -11.40 -1.78 4.98
C THR A 45 -11.11 -2.29 3.57
N ILE A 46 -9.91 -2.82 3.35
CA ILE A 46 -9.51 -3.50 2.11
C ILE A 46 -8.76 -4.78 2.43
N THR A 47 -8.79 -5.72 1.48
CA THR A 47 -7.75 -6.75 1.36
C THR A 47 -6.78 -6.33 0.27
N TRP A 48 -5.50 -6.64 0.43
CA TRP A 48 -4.46 -6.19 -0.48
C TRP A 48 -3.37 -7.23 -0.68
N TRP A 49 -2.65 -7.09 -1.78
CA TRP A 49 -1.46 -7.83 -2.17
C TRP A 49 -0.48 -6.85 -2.84
N GLN A 50 0.81 -7.03 -2.58
CA GLN A 50 1.86 -6.27 -3.23
C GLN A 50 3.10 -7.14 -3.50
N ASP A 51 3.81 -6.85 -4.57
CA ASP A 51 5.11 -7.45 -4.89
C ASP A 51 5.90 -6.49 -5.80
N ILE A 52 7.19 -6.75 -5.97
CA ILE A 52 7.99 -6.07 -6.99
C ILE A 52 7.37 -6.36 -8.37
N SER A 53 7.19 -5.31 -9.18
CA SER A 53 6.55 -5.42 -10.48
C SER A 53 7.40 -6.21 -11.47
N GLU A 54 6.76 -7.07 -12.28
CA GLU A 54 7.44 -7.76 -13.39
C GLU A 54 7.93 -6.77 -14.46
N SER A 55 7.37 -5.56 -14.50
CA SER A 55 7.82 -4.47 -15.39
C SER A 55 9.16 -3.85 -14.96
N GLN A 56 9.62 -4.13 -13.74
CA GLN A 56 10.91 -3.67 -13.23
C GLN A 56 12.05 -4.33 -14.00
N ASN A 57 12.76 -3.53 -14.79
CA ASN A 57 13.91 -4.00 -15.54
C ASN A 57 15.10 -4.32 -14.62
N GLY A 58 15.85 -5.36 -14.97
CA GLY A 58 17.15 -5.66 -14.35
C GLY A 58 17.09 -6.47 -13.06
N LEU A 59 15.90 -6.89 -12.60
CA LEU A 59 15.75 -7.79 -11.47
C LEU A 59 15.65 -9.25 -11.89
N SER A 60 16.05 -10.14 -10.98
CA SER A 60 15.88 -11.58 -11.12
C SER A 60 14.45 -11.95 -10.76
N PRO A 61 13.86 -13.02 -11.32
CA PRO A 61 12.60 -13.58 -10.81
C PRO A 61 12.65 -13.91 -9.31
N ALA A 62 13.85 -14.20 -8.77
CA ALA A 62 14.03 -14.44 -7.33
C ALA A 62 13.91 -13.18 -6.45
N SER A 63 13.71 -12.00 -7.05
CA SER A 63 13.42 -10.76 -6.33
C SER A 63 11.94 -10.64 -5.95
N SER A 64 11.06 -11.44 -6.55
CA SER A 64 9.66 -11.53 -6.13
C SER A 64 9.59 -12.04 -4.71
N SER A 65 8.89 -11.28 -3.85
CA SER A 65 8.60 -11.67 -2.49
C SER A 65 7.28 -11.07 -2.03
N PRO A 66 6.15 -11.66 -2.45
CA PRO A 66 4.85 -11.05 -2.28
C PRO A 66 4.43 -10.96 -0.82
N VAL A 67 3.84 -9.82 -0.48
CA VAL A 67 3.21 -9.58 0.83
C VAL A 67 1.73 -9.32 0.61
N GLN A 68 0.90 -9.82 1.51
CA GLN A 68 -0.55 -9.65 1.43
C GLN A 68 -1.18 -9.48 2.80
N GLY A 69 -2.37 -8.93 2.84
CA GLY A 69 -3.03 -8.67 4.11
C GLY A 69 -4.37 -7.98 3.98
N TRP A 70 -4.77 -7.35 5.09
CA TRP A 70 -5.88 -6.41 5.13
C TRP A 70 -5.43 -5.10 5.76
N ALA A 71 -6.09 -4.02 5.37
CA ALA A 71 -5.90 -2.72 5.97
C ALA A 71 -7.27 -2.11 6.35
N SER A 72 -7.32 -1.34 7.44
CA SER A 72 -8.55 -0.76 7.96
C SER A 72 -8.32 0.61 8.57
N TRP A 73 -9.22 1.55 8.30
CA TRP A 73 -9.22 2.91 8.84
C TRP A 73 -10.57 3.28 9.47
N ARG A 74 -11.23 2.30 10.09
CA ARG A 74 -12.59 2.47 10.67
C ARG A 74 -12.72 3.57 11.72
N ASN A 75 -11.64 3.98 12.37
CA ASN A 75 -11.68 5.10 13.33
C ASN A 75 -11.60 6.48 12.66
N GLY A 76 -11.41 6.52 11.33
CA GLY A 76 -11.36 7.74 10.52
C GLY A 76 -10.02 8.48 10.54
N THR A 77 -9.04 8.06 11.35
CA THR A 77 -7.78 8.80 11.54
C THR A 77 -6.57 7.90 11.33
N ASP A 78 -6.56 6.71 11.91
CA ASP A 78 -5.41 5.82 11.87
C ASP A 78 -5.58 4.73 10.82
N LEU A 79 -4.44 4.21 10.37
CA LEU A 79 -4.41 3.02 9.53
C LEU A 79 -3.93 1.81 10.33
N LEU A 80 -4.70 0.75 10.21
CA LEU A 80 -4.42 -0.55 10.79
C LEU A 80 -4.08 -1.51 9.67
N ILE A 81 -2.91 -2.16 9.73
CA ILE A 81 -2.47 -3.12 8.72
C ILE A 81 -2.19 -4.45 9.43
N ALA A 82 -2.72 -5.54 8.91
CA ALA A 82 -2.25 -6.88 9.27
C ALA A 82 -1.85 -7.61 8.00
N TYR A 83 -0.74 -8.32 8.05
CA TYR A 83 -0.11 -8.89 6.87
C TYR A 83 0.54 -10.24 7.15
N THR A 84 0.72 -11.00 6.08
CA THR A 84 1.54 -12.20 6.00
C THR A 84 2.57 -12.01 4.91
N TRP A 85 3.82 -12.33 5.22
CA TRP A 85 4.97 -12.34 4.32
C TRP A 85 5.57 -13.76 4.30
N PRO A 86 5.10 -14.64 3.39
CA PRO A 86 5.46 -16.06 3.40
C PRO A 86 6.96 -16.32 3.26
N ASP A 87 7.65 -15.63 2.35
CA ASP A 87 9.07 -15.87 2.09
C ASP A 87 9.97 -15.45 3.26
N ALA A 88 9.49 -14.50 4.08
CA ALA A 88 10.16 -14.09 5.30
C ALA A 88 9.76 -14.94 6.51
N GLU A 89 8.78 -15.84 6.37
CA GLU A 89 8.12 -16.59 7.46
C GLU A 89 7.64 -15.65 8.59
N VAL A 90 7.00 -14.54 8.20
CA VAL A 90 6.55 -13.50 9.13
C VAL A 90 5.07 -13.22 8.92
N ASP A 91 4.31 -13.26 10.01
CA ASP A 91 3.02 -12.57 10.13
C ASP A 91 3.22 -11.31 10.95
N GLY A 92 2.42 -10.27 10.70
CA GLY A 92 2.61 -9.03 11.42
C GLY A 92 1.43 -8.09 11.39
N PHE A 93 1.59 -7.03 12.16
CA PHE A 93 0.64 -5.96 12.29
C PHE A 93 1.37 -4.63 12.42
N VAL A 94 0.82 -3.60 11.79
CA VAL A 94 1.29 -2.21 11.87
C VAL A 94 0.11 -1.32 12.23
N HIS A 95 0.28 -0.46 13.23
CA HIS A 95 -0.59 0.68 13.48
C HIS A 95 0.14 1.96 13.07
N VAL A 96 -0.48 2.74 12.18
CA VAL A 96 0.06 4.00 11.68
C VAL A 96 -0.86 5.14 12.16
N PRO A 97 -0.47 5.87 13.22
CA PRO A 97 -1.23 7.03 13.70
C PRO A 97 -1.38 8.08 12.60
N GLY A 98 -2.61 8.55 12.36
CA GLY A 98 -2.90 9.54 11.30
C GLY A 98 -2.74 9.01 9.87
N GLY A 99 -2.52 7.70 9.68
CA GLY A 99 -2.24 7.08 8.39
C GLY A 99 -3.47 6.74 7.55
N ALA A 100 -4.69 7.06 8.01
CA ALA A 100 -5.89 6.76 7.23
C ALA A 100 -5.86 7.49 5.87
N PRO A 101 -6.29 6.86 4.76
CA PRO A 101 -6.28 7.46 3.43
C PRO A 101 -7.15 8.73 3.33
N THR A 102 -8.13 8.85 4.23
CA THR A 102 -9.05 9.97 4.30
C THR A 102 -8.78 10.89 5.48
N ASN A 103 -7.67 10.72 6.19
CA ASN A 103 -7.31 11.59 7.30
C ASN A 103 -7.12 13.03 6.80
N ASP A 104 -7.63 14.01 7.55
CA ASP A 104 -7.56 15.43 7.22
C ASP A 104 -8.20 15.84 5.87
N LYS A 105 -9.05 14.99 5.28
CA LYS A 105 -9.81 15.33 4.05
C LYS A 105 -11.14 15.99 4.41
N ASP A 106 -11.49 17.05 3.69
CA ASP A 106 -12.75 17.78 3.86
C ASP A 106 -13.99 16.91 3.51
N ASP A 107 -13.82 15.99 2.54
CA ASP A 107 -14.81 14.99 2.14
C ASP A 107 -14.14 13.59 2.07
N PRO A 108 -14.20 12.81 3.16
CA PRO A 108 -13.61 11.48 3.23
C PRO A 108 -14.14 10.48 2.18
N GLU A 109 -15.42 10.58 1.80
CA GLU A 109 -16.01 9.65 0.84
C GLU A 109 -15.56 9.98 -0.58
N ALA A 110 -15.53 11.27 -0.93
CA ALA A 110 -15.01 11.71 -2.23
C ALA A 110 -13.51 11.41 -2.37
N ALA A 111 -12.72 11.52 -1.31
CA ALA A 111 -11.28 11.25 -1.34
C ALA A 111 -10.95 9.81 -1.76
N LEU A 112 -11.78 8.82 -1.41
CA LEU A 112 -11.58 7.42 -1.82
C LEU A 112 -11.88 7.17 -3.30
N SER A 113 -12.51 8.12 -3.99
CA SER A 113 -12.69 8.06 -5.45
C SER A 113 -11.46 8.58 -6.19
N GLU A 114 -10.51 9.23 -5.51
CA GLU A 114 -9.31 9.81 -6.13
C GLU A 114 -8.19 8.78 -6.27
N PRO A 115 -7.61 8.57 -7.47
CA PRO A 115 -6.53 7.60 -7.69
C PRO A 115 -5.30 7.82 -6.79
N GLN A 116 -4.91 9.08 -6.57
CA GLN A 116 -3.75 9.41 -5.75
C GLN A 116 -3.90 8.96 -4.29
N THR A 117 -5.11 8.97 -3.74
CA THR A 117 -5.39 8.44 -2.40
C THR A 117 -5.02 6.96 -2.29
N TRP A 118 -5.22 6.18 -3.36
CA TRP A 118 -4.88 4.75 -3.40
C TRP A 118 -3.38 4.52 -3.54
N VAL A 119 -2.70 5.33 -4.36
CA VAL A 119 -1.23 5.29 -4.49
C VAL A 119 -0.57 5.63 -3.14
N GLU A 120 -1.03 6.68 -2.46
CA GLU A 120 -0.54 7.07 -1.13
C GLU A 120 -0.79 5.98 -0.08
N LEU A 121 -1.96 5.32 -0.13
CA LEU A 121 -2.28 4.19 0.73
C LEU A 121 -1.36 3.00 0.48
N ALA A 122 -1.12 2.63 -0.78
CA ALA A 122 -0.22 1.53 -1.14
C ALA A 122 1.22 1.79 -0.68
N ARG A 123 1.75 3.00 -0.90
CA ARG A 123 3.07 3.41 -0.39
C ARG A 123 3.13 3.36 1.14
N THR A 124 2.08 3.81 1.82
CA THR A 124 2.00 3.75 3.30
C THR A 124 1.98 2.31 3.80
N ILE A 125 1.23 1.41 3.15
CA ILE A 125 1.21 -0.01 3.49
C ILE A 125 2.59 -0.63 3.32
N LEU A 126 3.24 -0.41 2.18
CA LEU A 126 4.58 -0.92 1.89
C LEU A 126 5.62 -0.40 2.90
N ALA A 127 5.64 0.90 3.17
CA ALA A 127 6.51 1.51 4.18
C ALA A 127 6.27 0.92 5.58
N GLY A 128 5.00 0.73 5.95
CA GLY A 128 4.61 0.15 7.24
C GLY A 128 5.08 -1.28 7.40
N VAL A 129 4.88 -2.12 6.38
CA VAL A 129 5.34 -3.52 6.35
C VAL A 129 6.86 -3.61 6.50
N ASN A 130 7.60 -2.71 5.84
CA ASN A 130 9.07 -2.66 5.93
C ASN A 130 9.61 -1.99 7.20
N GLY A 131 8.74 -1.47 8.08
CA GLY A 131 9.15 -0.80 9.31
C GLY A 131 9.81 0.58 9.08
N GLU A 132 9.49 1.23 7.97
CA GLU A 132 10.10 2.50 7.54
C GLU A 132 9.31 3.73 8.06
N LEU A 133 8.11 3.53 8.58
CA LEU A 133 7.26 4.60 9.10
C LEU A 133 7.67 5.00 10.53
N SER A 134 8.16 6.23 10.67
CA SER A 134 8.44 6.83 11.97
C SER A 134 7.18 6.99 12.80
N GLY A 135 7.18 6.47 14.03
CA GLY A 135 6.05 6.57 14.96
C GLY A 135 4.95 5.53 14.76
N ALA A 136 5.08 4.64 13.76
CA ALA A 136 4.22 3.48 13.65
C ALA A 136 4.56 2.43 14.71
N GLU A 137 3.55 1.75 15.24
CA GLU A 137 3.74 0.60 16.12
C GLU A 137 3.76 -0.67 15.27
N HIS A 138 4.84 -1.44 15.37
CA HIS A 138 5.04 -2.65 14.58
C HIS A 138 5.21 -3.86 15.47
N GLN A 139 4.49 -4.93 15.15
CA GLN A 139 4.61 -6.23 15.82
C GLN A 139 4.67 -7.35 14.80
N THR A 140 5.63 -8.25 14.96
CA THR A 140 5.81 -9.44 14.12
C THR A 140 5.68 -10.73 14.92
N TYR A 141 5.28 -11.79 14.23
CA TYR A 141 5.07 -13.13 14.74
C TYR A 141 5.76 -14.11 13.78
N LYS A 142 6.43 -15.13 14.34
CA LYS A 142 7.17 -16.18 13.65
C LYS A 142 6.82 -17.53 14.25
#